data_AF-A0A1H7YY37-F1
#
_entry.id   AF-A0A1H7YY37-F1
#
_cell.length_a   1.000
_cell.length_b   1.000
_cell.length_c   1.000
_cell.angle_alpha   90.00
_cell.angle_beta   90.00
_cell.angle_gamma   90.00
#
_symmetry.space_group_name_H-M   'P 1'
#
loop_
_entity.id
_entity.type
_entity.pdbx_description
1 polymer ?
#
loop_
_entity_poly.entity_id
_entity_poly.type
_entity_poly.pdbx_seq_one_letter_code
_entity_poly.pdbx_strand_id
1 'polypeptide(L)'
;MTKPGKRSFSFEFKLDVVQRFLAGETKVTLAREFDLSSPKLIETWARAYRNEGEEGLRPKRAGRPPGPATSEPSEASESSELKRLRAENERLRAEVAYLGKLRALRAQERP
;
A
#
# COMPACT_ATOMS: atom_id res chain seq x y z
N MET A 1 -33.88 -19.54 -3.47
CA MET A 1 -33.64 -18.12 -3.15
C MET A 1 -32.24 -17.75 -3.62
N THR A 2 -32.11 -17.03 -4.73
CA THR A 2 -30.82 -16.57 -5.28
C THR A 2 -30.32 -15.35 -4.49
N LYS A 3 -29.11 -15.45 -3.93
CA LYS A 3 -28.46 -14.34 -3.22
C LYS A 3 -28.22 -13.20 -4.24
N PRO A 4 -28.63 -11.95 -3.98
CA PRO A 4 -28.30 -10.84 -4.88
C PRO A 4 -26.78 -10.71 -4.96
N GLY A 5 -26.26 -10.66 -6.19
CA GLY A 5 -24.82 -10.53 -6.45
C GLY A 5 -24.28 -9.24 -5.85
N LYS A 6 -23.06 -9.29 -5.29
CA LYS A 6 -22.38 -8.07 -4.80
C LYS A 6 -22.05 -7.16 -6.00
N ARG A 7 -22.63 -5.95 -6.03
CA ARG A 7 -22.18 -4.89 -6.93
C ARG A 7 -20.72 -4.56 -6.60
N SER A 8 -19.85 -4.64 -7.60
CA SER A 8 -18.45 -4.20 -7.49
C SER A 8 -18.32 -2.79 -8.08
N PHE A 9 -17.51 -1.96 -7.43
CA PHE A 9 -17.24 -0.60 -7.87
C PHE A 9 -15.76 -0.49 -8.24
N SER A 10 -15.47 0.20 -9.35
CA SER A 10 -14.10 0.45 -9.81
C SER A 10 -13.34 1.34 -8.82
N PHE A 11 -12.01 1.29 -8.88
CA PHE A 11 -11.15 2.13 -8.05
C PHE A 11 -11.41 3.63 -8.30
N GLU A 12 -11.38 4.05 -9.57
CA GLU A 12 -11.66 5.43 -9.99
C GLU A 12 -12.99 5.96 -9.44
N PHE A 13 -14.05 5.15 -9.51
CA PHE A 13 -15.35 5.53 -9.01
C PHE A 13 -15.35 5.74 -7.49
N LYS A 14 -14.71 4.83 -6.73
CA LYS A 14 -14.60 4.98 -5.27
C LYS A 14 -13.77 6.21 -4.91
N LEU A 15 -12.73 6.50 -5.68
CA LEU A 15 -11.86 7.64 -5.46
C LEU A 15 -12.63 8.96 -5.64
N ASP A 16 -13.38 9.11 -6.74
CA ASP A 16 -14.22 10.30 -7.00
C ASP A 16 -15.24 10.51 -5.87
N VAL A 17 -15.97 9.46 -5.48
CA VAL A 17 -16.97 9.54 -4.41
C VAL A 17 -16.34 9.93 -3.07
N VAL A 18 -15.15 9.40 -2.73
CA VAL A 18 -14.46 9.75 -1.49
C VAL A 18 -13.91 11.18 -1.53
N GLN A 19 -13.37 11.64 -2.66
CA GLN A 19 -12.88 13.01 -2.80
C GLN A 19 -14.00 14.03 -2.58
N ARG A 20 -15.17 13.80 -3.20
CA ARG A 20 -16.36 14.65 -2.97
C ARG A 20 -16.84 14.63 -1.51
N PHE A 21 -16.83 13.46 -0.89
CA PHE A 21 -17.17 13.33 0.53
C PHE A 21 -16.18 14.10 1.42
N LEU A 22 -14.89 14.09 1.11
CA LEU A 22 -13.87 14.87 1.81
C LEU A 22 -13.96 16.38 1.54
N ALA A 23 -14.50 16.77 0.37
CA ALA A 23 -14.79 18.16 0.03
C ALA A 23 -15.99 18.75 0.81
N GLY A 24 -16.69 17.94 1.62
CA GLY A 24 -17.76 18.39 2.51
C GLY A 24 -19.16 17.96 2.08
N GLU A 25 -19.30 17.20 1.00
CA GLU A 25 -20.59 16.66 0.60
C GLU A 25 -21.09 15.58 1.56
N THR A 26 -22.41 15.47 1.70
CA THR A 26 -22.98 14.47 2.61
C THR A 26 -23.02 13.09 1.96
N LYS A 27 -22.74 12.05 2.75
CA LYS A 27 -22.89 10.66 2.33
C LYS A 27 -24.29 10.32 1.79
N VAL A 28 -25.34 11.04 2.22
CA VAL A 28 -26.73 10.80 1.80
C VAL A 28 -26.98 11.35 0.40
N THR A 29 -26.48 12.56 0.10
CA THR A 29 -26.59 13.16 -1.23
C THR A 29 -25.81 12.35 -2.24
N LEU A 30 -24.54 12.02 -1.92
CA LEU A 30 -23.69 11.20 -2.79
C LEU A 30 -24.29 9.81 -3.03
N ALA A 31 -24.86 9.16 -2.01
CA ALA A 31 -25.47 7.85 -2.20
C ALA A 31 -26.69 7.89 -3.14
N ARG A 32 -27.43 8.99 -3.16
CA ARG A 32 -28.56 9.18 -4.09
C ARG A 32 -28.09 9.51 -5.50
N GLU A 33 -27.11 10.40 -5.64
CA GLU A 33 -26.55 10.80 -6.93
C GLU A 33 -25.92 9.60 -7.66
N PHE A 34 -25.18 8.78 -6.94
CA PHE A 34 -24.45 7.64 -7.48
C PHE A 34 -25.22 6.30 -7.43
N ASP A 35 -26.53 6.32 -7.12
CA ASP A 35 -27.39 5.13 -6.97
C ASP A 35 -26.76 4.02 -6.09
N LEU A 36 -26.17 4.44 -4.97
CA LEU A 36 -25.52 3.52 -4.02
C LEU A 36 -26.56 2.90 -3.10
N SER A 37 -26.47 1.59 -2.91
CA SER A 37 -27.39 0.84 -2.06
C SER A 37 -27.34 1.26 -0.58
N SER A 38 -26.27 1.92 -0.12
CA SER A 38 -26.18 2.43 1.24
C SER A 38 -25.17 3.59 1.36
N PRO A 39 -25.51 4.68 2.08
CA PRO A 39 -24.54 5.71 2.46
C PRO A 39 -23.36 5.19 3.29
N LYS A 40 -23.52 4.04 3.97
CA LYS A 40 -22.46 3.40 4.78
C LYS A 40 -21.30 2.88 3.92
N LEU A 41 -21.54 2.67 2.63
CA LEU A 41 -20.50 2.30 1.67
C LEU A 41 -19.44 3.40 1.56
N ILE A 42 -19.89 4.65 1.50
CA ILE A 42 -19.05 5.85 1.40
C ILE A 42 -18.22 6.03 2.68
N GLU A 43 -18.81 5.81 3.85
CA GLU A 43 -18.07 5.86 5.13
C GLU A 43 -16.93 4.83 5.17
N THR A 44 -17.19 3.64 4.64
CA THR A 44 -16.22 2.55 4.59
C THR A 44 -15.05 2.92 3.68
N TRP A 45 -15.34 3.48 2.50
CA TRP A 45 -14.32 3.96 1.56
C TRP A 45 -13.53 5.14 2.12
N ALA A 46 -14.21 6.12 2.72
CA ALA A 46 -13.54 7.26 3.35
C ALA A 46 -12.62 6.84 4.51
N ARG A 47 -13.02 5.83 5.28
CA ARG A 47 -12.17 5.26 6.33
C ARG A 47 -10.95 4.54 5.75
N ALA A 48 -11.13 3.74 4.70
CA ALA A 48 -10.01 3.08 4.03
C ALA A 48 -9.03 4.10 3.45
N TYR A 49 -9.54 5.16 2.83
CA TYR A 49 -8.74 6.27 2.31
C TYR A 49 -7.96 7.01 3.40
N ARG A 50 -8.57 7.29 4.55
CA ARG A 50 -7.87 7.95 5.67
C ARG A 50 -6.75 7.08 6.27
N ASN A 51 -6.88 5.76 6.20
CA ASN A 51 -5.91 4.84 6.80
C ASN A 51 -4.75 4.48 5.84
N GLU A 52 -5.07 4.24 4.57
CA GLU A 52 -4.16 3.65 3.58
C GLU A 52 -4.01 4.51 2.32
N GLY A 53 -4.64 5.69 2.26
CA GLY A 53 -4.69 6.52 1.07
C GLY A 53 -5.47 5.86 -0.08
N GLU A 54 -5.08 6.18 -1.31
CA GLU A 54 -5.68 5.62 -2.52
C GLU A 54 -5.58 4.08 -2.57
N GLU A 55 -4.48 3.49 -2.09
CA GLU A 55 -4.30 2.04 -2.06
C GLU A 55 -5.39 1.33 -1.24
N GLY A 56 -5.96 2.00 -0.23
CA GLY A 56 -7.09 1.48 0.55
C GLY A 56 -8.39 1.30 -0.24
N LEU A 57 -8.55 1.99 -1.37
CA LEU A 57 -9.73 1.90 -2.24
C LEU A 57 -9.60 0.82 -3.32
N ARG A 58 -8.36 0.38 -3.59
CA ARG A 58 -8.12 -0.68 -4.56
C ARG A 58 -8.80 -1.97 -4.12
N PRO A 59 -9.36 -2.75 -5.06
CA PRO A 59 -10.00 -4.00 -4.75
C PRO A 59 -8.99 -4.97 -4.14
N LYS A 60 -9.06 -5.16 -2.82
CA LYS A 60 -8.32 -6.21 -2.11
C LYS A 60 -8.88 -7.56 -2.56
N ARG A 61 -8.00 -8.46 -3.00
CA ARG A 61 -8.36 -9.80 -3.46
C ARG A 61 -9.04 -10.53 -2.30
N ALA A 62 -10.33 -10.81 -2.44
CA ALA A 62 -11.09 -11.49 -1.40
C ALA A 62 -10.84 -13.01 -1.48
N GLY A 63 -10.13 -13.56 -0.50
CA GLY A 63 -10.11 -15.00 -0.21
C GLY A 63 -8.74 -15.66 -0.34
N ARG A 64 -8.52 -16.62 0.58
CA ARG A 64 -7.46 -17.63 0.59
C ARG A 64 -7.07 -18.05 -0.83
N PRO A 65 -5.78 -18.11 -1.18
CA PRO A 65 -5.37 -18.47 -2.53
C PRO A 65 -5.84 -19.89 -2.88
N PRO A 66 -6.32 -20.14 -4.12
CA PRO A 66 -6.09 -21.45 -4.72
C PRO A 66 -4.58 -21.56 -4.87
N GLY A 67 -3.96 -22.54 -4.23
CA GLY A 67 -2.51 -22.75 -4.39
C GLY A 67 -2.14 -23.09 -5.84
N PRO A 68 -0.85 -23.15 -6.18
CA PRO A 68 0.22 -22.21 -5.85
C PRO A 68 0.62 -21.36 -7.08
N ALA A 69 1.32 -20.27 -6.75
CA ALA A 69 2.31 -19.57 -7.58
C ALA A 69 1.83 -18.59 -8.65
N THR A 70 1.28 -17.46 -8.19
CA THR A 70 1.71 -16.07 -8.46
C THR A 70 0.59 -15.17 -7.91
N SER A 71 0.76 -14.30 -6.91
CA SER A 71 1.88 -13.45 -6.53
C SER A 71 1.47 -12.80 -5.20
N GLU A 72 2.18 -13.13 -4.12
CA GLU A 72 2.44 -12.32 -2.92
C GLU A 72 3.76 -12.90 -2.38
N PRO A 73 4.75 -12.09 -1.95
CA PRO A 73 5.90 -12.63 -1.24
C PRO A 73 5.37 -13.32 0.02
N SER A 74 5.47 -14.65 0.06
CA SER A 74 5.25 -15.40 1.30
C SER A 74 6.13 -14.81 2.41
N GLU A 75 5.71 -14.84 3.67
CA GLU A 75 6.53 -14.45 4.85
C GLU A 75 7.96 -15.05 4.81
N ALA A 76 8.12 -16.21 4.18
CA ALA A 76 9.44 -16.81 3.92
C ALA A 76 10.28 -16.06 2.86
N SER A 77 9.64 -15.50 1.84
CA SER A 77 10.22 -14.59 0.84
C SER A 77 10.55 -13.23 1.45
N GLU A 78 9.67 -12.67 2.29
CA GLU A 78 9.97 -11.43 3.03
C GLU A 78 11.14 -11.64 4.00
N SER A 79 11.18 -12.77 4.71
CA SER A 79 12.30 -13.17 5.56
C SER A 79 13.60 -13.35 4.78
N SER A 80 13.52 -13.93 3.57
CA SER A 80 14.67 -14.11 2.68
C SER A 80 15.18 -12.79 2.09
N GLU A 81 14.26 -11.89 1.73
CA GLU A 81 14.58 -10.55 1.23
C GLU A 81 15.15 -9.67 2.35
N LEU A 82 14.58 -9.71 3.56
CA LEU A 82 15.13 -9.05 4.75
C LEU A 82 16.54 -9.55 5.06
N LYS A 83 16.80 -10.86 4.94
CA LYS A 83 18.14 -11.43 5.14
C LYS A 83 19.12 -10.92 4.08
N ARG A 84 18.72 -10.88 2.82
CA ARG A 84 19.53 -10.34 1.71
C ARG A 84 19.84 -8.86 1.92
N LEU A 85 18.82 -8.06 2.25
CA LEU A 85 18.97 -6.62 2.50
C LEU A 85 19.88 -6.34 3.70
N ARG A 86 19.82 -7.15 4.76
CA ARG A 86 20.73 -7.05 5.90
C ARG A 86 22.18 -7.35 5.51
N ALA A 87 22.42 -8.40 4.72
CA ALA A 87 23.76 -8.73 4.22
C ALA A 87 24.31 -7.62 3.32
N GLU A 88 23.49 -7.06 2.44
CA GLU A 88 23.89 -5.93 1.59
C GLU A 88 24.18 -4.68 2.42
N ASN A 89 23.36 -4.38 3.44
CA ASN A 89 23.60 -3.25 4.33
C ASN A 89 24.92 -3.40 5.11
N GLU A 90 25.22 -4.61 5.59
CA GLU A 90 26.46 -4.91 6.29
C GLU A 90 27.67 -4.75 5.37
N ARG A 91 27.61 -5.28 4.15
CA ARG A 91 28.64 -5.07 3.12
C ARG A 91 28.86 -3.59 2.84
N LEU A 92 27.80 -2.83 2.59
CA LEU A 92 27.88 -1.41 2.29
C LEU A 92 28.46 -0.62 3.48
N ARG A 93 28.11 -0.98 4.72
CA ARG A 93 28.71 -0.38 5.91
C ARG A 93 30.21 -0.64 6.00
N ALA A 94 30.66 -1.85 5.68
CA ALA A 94 32.08 -2.20 5.63
C ALA A 94 32.81 -1.40 4.54
N GLU A 95 32.22 -1.25 3.36
CA GLU A 95 32.77 -0.45 2.27
C GLU A 95 32.88 1.04 2.64
N VAL A 96 31.82 1.61 3.23
CA VAL A 96 31.84 2.99 3.74
C VAL A 96 32.91 3.17 4.81
N ALA A 97 33.08 2.20 5.72
CA ALA A 97 34.11 2.25 6.74
C ALA A 97 35.52 2.19 6.14
N TYR A 98 35.74 1.33 5.14
CA TYR A 98 37.02 1.23 4.42
C TYR A 98 37.34 2.53 3.67
N LEU A 99 36.37 3.09 2.94
CA LEU A 99 36.54 4.35 2.23
C LEU A 99 36.78 5.51 3.21
N GLY A 100 36.12 5.52 4.36
CA GLY A 100 36.37 6.48 5.44
C GLY A 100 37.81 6.42 5.94
N LYS A 101 38.33 5.21 6.19
CA LYS A 101 39.72 5.00 6.60
C LYS A 101 40.72 5.48 5.52
N LEU A 102 40.45 5.19 4.25
CA LEU A 102 41.28 5.65 3.14
C LEU A 102 41.29 7.17 3.01
N ARG A 103 40.13 7.82 3.18
CA ARG A 103 40.02 9.29 3.20
C ARG A 103 40.80 9.89 4.37
N ALA A 104 40.72 9.29 5.56
CA ALA A 104 41.45 9.75 6.75
C ALA A 104 42.97 9.63 6.57
N LEU A 105 43.46 8.57 5.94
CA LEU A 105 44.88 8.41 5.62
C LEU A 105 45.36 9.47 4.61
N ARG A 106 44.62 9.66 3.52
CA ARG A 106 44.95 10.69 2.52
C ARG A 106 44.89 12.12 3.07
N ALA A 107 44.03 12.37 4.05
CA ALA A 107 43.95 13.66 4.72
C ALA A 107 45.17 13.93 5.62
N GLN A 108 45.82 12.90 6.16
CA GLN A 108 47.07 13.01 6.93
C GLN A 108 48.30 13.21 6.04
N GLU A 109 48.24 12.79 4.77
CA GLU A 109 49.32 12.94 3.78
C GLU A 109 49.28 14.28 3.03
N ARG A 110 48.25 15.12 3.25
CA ARG A 110 48.24 16.51 2.79
C ARG A 110 48.81 17.41 3.89
N PRO A 111 49.97 18.07 3.67
CA PRO A 111 50.52 19.05 4.60
C PRO A 111 49.69 20.33 4.67
#